data_AF-A0A7K0U217-F1
#
_entry.id   AF-A0A7K0U217-F1
#
_cell.length_a   1.000
_cell.length_b   1.000
_cell.length_c   1.000
_cell.angle_alpha   90.00
_cell.angle_beta   90.00
_cell.angle_gamma   90.00
#
_symmetry.space_group_name_H-M   'P 1'
#
loop_
_entity.id
_entity.type
_entity.pdbx_description
1 polymer ?
#
loop_
_entity_poly.entity_id
_entity_poly.type
_entity_poly.pdbx_seq_one_letter_code
_entity_poly.pdbx_strand_id
1 'polypeptide(L)'
;DDPYPMAEVSAWEEPPVDHPLEQGFLDALTTRVRRLAALSLELGDAAGDPSQDLPDDSLLRSYALADLAPLGPVDRQRLLETPDAAARLALLSALLDEVEPGLHFRLGDGSSPSDSPPAW
;
A
#
# COMPACT_ATOMS: atom_id res chain seq x y z
N ASP A 1 -23.42 26.83 -16.34
CA ASP A 1 -23.45 26.29 -14.98
C ASP A 1 -23.74 24.81 -15.06
N ASP A 2 -22.70 23.98 -14.97
CA ASP A 2 -22.86 22.55 -14.67
C ASP A 2 -22.81 22.42 -13.14
N PRO A 3 -23.91 21.99 -12.49
CA PRO A 3 -23.85 21.73 -11.06
C PRO A 3 -22.83 20.64 -10.81
N TYR A 4 -21.94 20.86 -9.83
CA TYR A 4 -20.98 19.86 -9.37
C TYR A 4 -21.71 18.56 -8.98
N PRO A 5 -21.02 17.41 -8.99
CA PRO A 5 -21.62 16.14 -8.56
C PRO A 5 -22.21 16.25 -7.16
N MET A 6 -23.49 15.88 -7.01
CA MET A 6 -24.21 15.85 -5.73
C MET A 6 -24.57 14.41 -5.40
N ALA A 7 -24.45 14.02 -4.14
CA ALA A 7 -24.82 12.68 -3.66
C ALA A 7 -25.44 12.76 -2.25
N GLU A 8 -26.33 11.83 -1.95
CA GLU A 8 -26.75 11.56 -0.58
C GLU A 8 -25.65 10.77 0.13
N VAL A 9 -25.28 11.20 1.34
CA VAL A 9 -24.23 10.57 2.14
C VAL A 9 -24.78 10.12 3.47
N SER A 10 -24.31 8.95 3.92
CA SER A 10 -24.56 8.42 5.26
C SER A 10 -23.23 8.14 5.93
N ALA A 11 -23.16 8.33 7.26
CA ALA A 11 -21.99 7.94 8.03
C ALA A 11 -21.80 6.42 7.92
N TRP A 12 -20.55 5.99 7.70
CA TRP A 12 -20.14 4.60 7.81
C TRP A 12 -19.38 4.45 9.11
N GLU A 13 -19.99 3.73 10.07
CA GLU A 13 -19.33 3.38 11.32
C GLU A 13 -18.43 2.15 11.13
N GLU A 14 -17.20 2.26 11.58
CA GLU A 14 -16.28 1.13 11.63
C GLU A 14 -16.71 0.19 12.77
N PRO A 15 -17.01 -1.09 12.51
CA PRO A 15 -17.35 -2.03 13.56
C PRO A 15 -16.10 -2.35 14.42
N PRO A 16 -16.28 -2.65 15.72
CA PRO A 16 -15.18 -3.15 16.52
C PRO A 16 -14.70 -4.48 15.95
N VAL A 17 -13.38 -4.70 15.97
CA VAL A 17 -12.82 -6.00 15.60
C VAL A 17 -13.10 -7.00 16.73
N ASP A 18 -13.65 -8.17 16.39
CA ASP A 18 -13.97 -9.24 17.37
C ASP A 18 -12.75 -9.69 18.18
N HIS A 19 -11.56 -9.58 17.58
CA HIS A 19 -10.29 -9.92 18.18
C HIS A 19 -9.27 -8.80 17.98
N PRO A 20 -8.41 -8.52 18.99
CA PRO A 20 -7.33 -7.59 18.81
C PRO A 20 -6.44 -8.06 17.65
N LEU A 21 -6.06 -7.13 16.78
CA LEU A 21 -5.08 -7.41 15.74
C LEU A 21 -3.77 -7.88 16.37
N GLU A 22 -3.20 -8.96 15.82
CA GLU A 22 -1.93 -9.46 16.27
C GLU A 22 -0.82 -8.45 15.96
N GLN A 23 -0.17 -7.93 17.01
CA GLN A 23 0.88 -6.89 16.87
C GLN A 23 2.03 -7.35 15.97
N GLY A 24 2.45 -8.62 16.08
CA GLY A 24 3.50 -9.17 15.22
C GLY A 24 3.13 -9.17 13.73
N PHE A 25 1.86 -9.39 13.40
CA PHE A 25 1.37 -9.28 12.02
C PHE A 25 1.39 -7.82 11.54
N LEU A 26 0.92 -6.88 12.37
CA LEU A 26 0.89 -5.46 12.04
C LEU A 26 2.30 -4.88 11.82
N ASP A 27 3.28 -5.27 12.64
CA ASP A 27 4.67 -4.85 12.52
C ASP A 27 5.35 -5.43 11.27
N ALA A 28 5.10 -6.71 10.97
CA ALA A 28 5.59 -7.36 9.76
C ALA A 28 5.03 -6.69 8.51
N LEU A 29 3.72 -6.43 8.49
CA LEU A 29 3.05 -5.75 7.38
C LEU A 29 3.54 -4.31 7.22
N THR A 30 3.74 -3.58 8.32
CA THR A 30 4.32 -2.24 8.32
C THR A 30 5.70 -2.22 7.66
N THR A 31 6.58 -3.14 8.07
CA THR A 31 7.92 -3.27 7.50
C THR A 31 7.86 -3.55 6.00
N ARG A 32 6.96 -4.46 5.59
CA ARG A 32 6.75 -4.81 4.19
C ARG A 32 6.26 -3.63 3.35
N VAL A 33 5.22 -2.94 3.79
CA VAL A 33 4.66 -1.76 3.10
C VAL A 33 5.74 -0.69 2.92
N ARG A 34 6.51 -0.36 3.97
CA ARG A 34 7.61 0.62 3.87
C ARG A 34 8.66 0.21 2.85
N ARG A 35 9.07 -1.05 2.84
CA ARG A 35 10.05 -1.57 1.87
C ARG A 35 9.53 -1.44 0.43
N LEU A 36 8.28 -1.80 0.18
CA LEU A 36 7.69 -1.74 -1.15
C LEU A 36 7.41 -0.30 -1.61
N ALA A 37 7.01 0.58 -0.70
CA ALA A 37 6.90 2.01 -0.99
C ALA A 37 8.26 2.61 -1.38
N ALA A 38 9.32 2.30 -0.63
CA ALA A 38 10.68 2.75 -0.96
C ALA A 38 11.15 2.22 -2.33
N LEU A 39 10.92 0.94 -2.62
CA LEU A 39 11.24 0.34 -3.92
C LEU A 39 10.46 0.99 -5.06
N SER A 40 9.18 1.26 -4.85
CA SER A 40 8.33 1.94 -5.84
C SER A 40 8.82 3.36 -6.13
N LEU A 41 9.25 4.11 -5.11
CA LEU A 41 9.88 5.42 -5.29
C LEU A 41 11.21 5.32 -6.04
N GLU A 42 12.04 4.32 -5.76
CA GLU A 42 13.30 4.07 -6.47
C GLU A 42 13.06 3.82 -7.98
N LEU A 43 11.96 3.14 -8.32
CA LEU A 43 11.53 2.89 -9.69
C LEU A 43 10.86 4.12 -10.36
N GLY A 44 10.75 5.24 -9.66
CA GLY A 44 10.14 6.49 -10.15
C GLY A 44 8.61 6.50 -10.16
N ASP A 45 7.96 5.54 -9.49
CA ASP A 45 6.51 5.52 -9.35
C ASP A 45 6.05 6.41 -8.19
N ALA A 46 4.74 6.69 -8.14
CA ALA A 46 4.12 7.36 -7.02
C ALA A 46 3.80 6.37 -5.88
N ALA A 47 4.39 6.60 -4.70
CA ALA A 47 4.05 5.94 -3.45
C ALA A 47 4.07 6.95 -2.29
N GLY A 48 3.53 6.58 -1.13
CA GLY A 48 3.64 7.41 0.07
C GLY A 48 5.06 7.45 0.63
N ASP A 49 5.34 8.42 1.51
CA ASP A 49 6.65 8.57 2.15
C ASP A 49 6.93 7.40 3.12
N PRO A 50 7.90 6.50 2.84
CA PRO A 50 8.20 5.34 3.67
C PRO A 50 8.67 5.71 5.09
N SER A 51 9.17 6.93 5.27
CA SER A 51 9.68 7.44 6.54
C SER A 51 8.61 8.06 7.43
N GLN A 52 7.37 8.19 6.93
CA GLN A 52 6.29 8.78 7.72
C GLN A 52 6.02 8.01 9.02
N ASP A 53 5.68 8.76 10.06
CA ASP A 53 5.20 8.22 11.33
C ASP A 53 3.82 7.60 11.14
N LEU A 54 3.62 6.41 11.72
CA LEU A 54 2.35 5.69 11.63
C LEU A 54 1.61 5.77 12.98
N PRO A 55 0.28 5.97 12.97
CA PRO A 55 -0.54 6.03 14.19
C PRO A 55 -0.37 4.78 15.06
N ASP A 56 -0.43 4.89 16.39
CA ASP A 56 -0.41 3.72 17.29
C ASP A 56 -1.75 2.99 17.35
N ASP A 57 -2.84 3.72 17.12
CA ASP A 57 -4.17 3.13 17.01
C ASP A 57 -4.24 2.20 15.79
N SER A 58 -4.61 0.94 16.04
CA SER A 58 -4.64 -0.11 15.03
C SER A 58 -5.58 0.19 13.86
N LEU A 59 -6.72 0.81 14.12
CA LEU A 59 -7.68 1.19 13.08
C LEU A 59 -7.08 2.27 12.19
N LEU A 60 -6.57 3.35 12.77
CA LEU A 60 -5.92 4.42 12.01
C LEU A 60 -4.67 3.93 11.26
N ARG A 61 -3.87 3.06 11.88
CA ARG A 61 -2.70 2.45 11.24
C ARG A 61 -3.10 1.64 10.01
N SER A 62 -4.26 0.97 10.00
CA SER A 62 -4.73 0.23 8.83
C SER A 62 -4.96 1.12 7.60
N TYR A 63 -5.54 2.31 7.79
CA TYR A 63 -5.70 3.28 6.71
C TYR A 63 -4.38 3.90 6.29
N ALA A 64 -3.51 4.24 7.24
CA ALA A 64 -2.19 4.80 6.94
C ALA A 64 -1.32 3.83 6.12
N LEU A 65 -1.39 2.52 6.41
CA LEU A 65 -0.69 1.50 5.63
C LEU A 65 -1.27 1.34 4.22
N ALA A 66 -2.60 1.43 4.05
CA ALA A 66 -3.24 1.38 2.74
C ALA A 66 -2.87 2.58 1.86
N ASP A 67 -2.75 3.78 2.46
CA ASP A 67 -2.31 4.99 1.77
C ASP A 67 -0.83 4.92 1.36
N LEU A 68 0.02 4.44 2.29
CA LEU A 68 1.46 4.29 2.07
C LEU A 68 1.79 3.26 0.98
N ALA A 69 0.99 2.21 0.85
CA ALA A 69 1.25 1.11 -0.07
C ALA A 69 1.29 1.57 -1.54
N PRO A 70 2.18 0.99 -2.37
CA PRO A 70 2.31 1.33 -3.80
C PRO A 70 1.21 0.66 -4.64
N LEU A 71 -0.05 0.98 -4.32
CA LEU A 71 -1.23 0.40 -4.95
C LEU A 71 -1.86 1.36 -5.97
N GLY A 72 -2.62 0.80 -6.92
CA GLY A 72 -3.44 1.60 -7.83
C GLY A 72 -4.70 2.15 -7.15
N PRO A 73 -5.39 3.13 -7.75
CA PRO A 73 -6.61 3.72 -7.19
C PRO A 73 -7.75 2.70 -7.01
N VAL A 74 -7.82 1.68 -7.89
CA VAL A 74 -8.82 0.61 -7.77
C VAL A 74 -8.61 -0.22 -6.52
N ASP A 75 -7.38 -0.64 -6.24
CA ASP A 75 -7.08 -1.45 -5.05
C ASP A 75 -7.20 -0.62 -3.77
N ARG A 76 -6.83 0.67 -3.81
CA ARG A 76 -7.10 1.60 -2.70
C ARG A 76 -8.60 1.70 -2.42
N GLN A 77 -9.45 1.82 -3.44
CA GLN A 77 -10.89 1.83 -3.26
C GLN A 77 -11.40 0.52 -2.66
N ARG A 78 -10.90 -0.63 -3.12
CA ARG A 78 -11.25 -1.95 -2.54
C ARG A 78 -10.88 -2.05 -1.06
N LEU A 79 -9.76 -1.45 -0.64
CA LEU A 79 -9.37 -1.36 0.78
C LEU A 79 -10.26 -0.41 1.59
N LEU A 80 -10.72 0.69 1.00
CA LEU A 80 -11.67 1.58 1.67
C LEU A 80 -13.05 0.94 1.85
N GLU A 81 -13.43 0.05 0.95
CA GLU A 81 -14.71 -0.67 0.98
C GLU A 81 -14.71 -1.92 1.88
N THR A 82 -13.59 -2.27 2.50
CA THR A 82 -13.52 -3.43 3.41
C THR A 82 -14.37 -3.18 4.66
N PRO A 83 -15.06 -4.21 5.19
CA PRO A 83 -16.01 -4.07 6.28
C PRO A 83 -15.38 -3.67 7.61
N ASP A 84 -14.12 -4.05 7.84
CA ASP A 84 -13.39 -3.77 9.07
C ASP A 84 -11.87 -3.70 8.86
N ALA A 85 -11.13 -3.18 9.85
CA ALA A 85 -9.68 -3.05 9.83
C ALA A 85 -8.94 -4.39 9.64
N ALA A 86 -9.44 -5.51 10.18
CA ALA A 86 -8.79 -6.80 10.02
C ALA A 86 -8.89 -7.30 8.58
N ALA A 87 -10.08 -7.20 7.98
CA ALA A 87 -10.33 -7.47 6.57
C ALA A 87 -9.47 -6.57 5.67
N ARG A 88 -9.32 -5.29 6.04
CA ARG A 88 -8.46 -4.33 5.33
C ARG A 88 -7.00 -4.77 5.30
N LEU A 89 -6.43 -5.15 6.45
CA LEU A 89 -5.04 -5.56 6.53
C LEU A 89 -4.79 -6.92 5.86
N ALA A 90 -5.76 -7.84 5.95
CA ALA A 90 -5.68 -9.12 5.23
C ALA A 90 -5.69 -8.90 3.71
N LEU A 91 -6.61 -8.07 3.21
CA LEU A 91 -6.65 -7.70 1.80
C LEU A 91 -5.38 -6.95 1.36
N LEU A 92 -4.89 -6.03 2.19
CA LEU A 92 -3.63 -5.32 1.92
C LEU A 92 -2.48 -6.31 1.76
N SER A 93 -2.33 -7.26 2.69
CA SER A 93 -1.29 -8.28 2.59
C SER A 93 -1.37 -9.07 1.28
N ALA A 94 -2.57 -9.47 0.87
CA ALA A 94 -2.77 -10.22 -0.37
C ALA A 94 -2.43 -9.38 -1.62
N LEU A 95 -2.82 -8.10 -1.65
CA LEU A 95 -2.48 -7.19 -2.75
C LEU A 95 -0.96 -6.96 -2.85
N LEU A 96 -0.25 -6.91 -1.72
CA LEU A 96 1.22 -6.79 -1.73
C LEU A 96 1.89 -8.05 -2.28
N ASP A 97 1.31 -9.25 -2.11
CA ASP A 97 1.80 -10.48 -2.73
C ASP A 97 1.71 -10.41 -4.28
N GLU A 98 0.75 -9.67 -4.82
CA GLU A 98 0.58 -9.47 -6.27
C GLU A 98 1.52 -8.38 -6.81
N VAL A 99 1.72 -7.29 -6.07
CA VAL A 99 2.52 -6.12 -6.53
C VAL A 99 4.02 -6.33 -6.37
N GLU A 100 4.47 -6.98 -5.28
CA GLU A 100 5.89 -7.15 -4.97
C GLU A 100 6.70 -7.84 -6.10
N PRO A 101 6.22 -8.93 -6.74
CA PRO A 101 6.92 -9.53 -7.88
C PRO A 101 7.10 -8.58 -9.06
N GLY A 102 6.10 -7.74 -9.35
CA GLY A 102 6.16 -6.77 -10.44
C GLY A 102 7.20 -5.68 -10.20
N LEU A 103 7.30 -5.18 -8.97
CA LEU A 103 8.35 -4.22 -8.59
C LEU A 103 9.74 -4.84 -8.69
N HIS A 104 9.92 -6.08 -8.22
CA HIS A 104 11.20 -6.78 -8.32
C HIS A 104 11.61 -7.09 -9.77
N PHE A 105 10.66 -7.46 -10.63
CA PHE A 105 10.90 -7.66 -12.05
C PHE A 105 11.43 -6.38 -12.71
N ARG A 106 10.79 -5.24 -12.46
CA ARG A 106 11.22 -3.93 -12.98
C ARG A 106 12.61 -3.52 -12.49
N LEU A 107 12.96 -3.84 -11.24
CA LEU A 107 14.30 -3.57 -10.71
C LEU A 107 15.38 -4.45 -11.38
N GLY A 108 15.05 -5.72 -11.65
CA GLY A 108 15.93 -6.68 -12.32
C GLY A 108 16.20 -6.33 -13.80
N ASP A 109 15.19 -5.84 -14.50
CA ASP A 109 15.27 -5.49 -15.93
C ASP A 109 16.03 -4.18 -16.22
N GLY A 110 16.25 -3.33 -15.21
CA GLY A 110 17.04 -2.11 -15.31
C GLY A 110 18.56 -2.32 -15.25
N SER A 111 19.02 -3.51 -14.87
CA SER A 111 20.43 -3.87 -14.71
C SER A 111 20.95 -4.69 -15.89
N SER A 112 20.77 -4.19 -17.13
CA SER A 112 21.56 -4.74 -18.23
C SER A 112 23.04 -4.40 -17.98
N PRO A 113 23.97 -5.38 -18.01
CA PRO A 113 25.39 -5.10 -17.85
C PRO A 113 25.78 -4.07 -18.92
N SER A 114 26.44 -2.99 -18.49
CA SER A 114 26.92 -1.95 -19.40
C SER A 114 27.67 -2.62 -20.55
N ASP A 115 27.15 -2.47 -21.76
CA ASP A 115 27.85 -2.84 -22.98
C ASP A 115 29.01 -1.86 -23.14
N SER A 116 30.11 -2.18 -22.46
CA SER A 116 31.37 -1.45 -22.56
C SER A 116 31.97 -1.87 -23.90
N PRO A 117 32.10 -0.96 -24.88
CA PRO A 117 32.63 -1.34 -26.18
C PRO A 117 34.08 -1.83 -26.03
N PRO A 118 34.51 -2.82 -26.83
CA PRO A 118 35.88 -3.31 -26.75
C PRO A 118 36.85 -2.18 -27.08
N ALA A 119 37.77 -1.92 -26.15
CA ALA A 119 38.92 -1.07 -26.39
C ALA A 119 39.83 -1.78 -27.40
N TRP A 120 39.89 -1.23 -28.61
CA TRP A 120 40.96 -1.46 -29.56
C TRP A 120 41.97 -0.32 -29.47
#